data_AF-A0A517DPC9-F1
#
_entry.id   AF-A0A517DPC9-F1
#
_cell.length_a   1.000
_cell.length_b   1.000
_cell.length_c   1.000
_cell.angle_alpha   90.00
_cell.angle_beta   90.00
_cell.angle_gamma   90.00
#
_symmetry.space_group_name_H-M   'P 1'
#
loop_
_entity.id
_entity.type
_entity.pdbx_description
1 polymer ?
#
loop_
_entity_poly.entity_id
_entity_poly.type
_entity_poly.pdbx_seq_one_letter_code
_entity_poly.pdbx_strand_id
1 'polypeptide(L)'
;MESAIVTAFVAFVSTNIDDIFVLMLFYSQIGGQLKKCHIIAGQYLGITILLIVSVLGSLGLNIVPPQYTGLLGMIPILLGIKQWSGYRQEKKAAANSTKGSKAEVQSETGSDPIAEHFMFDNAANETEHVMDDRPEIEAQVPKKTKIKAALSKLINPAVLNVSLVTVANGADNIGIYIPLFTRLSTVELIITIIIFLLLIAVWCFIGEQLTNFPGIKDTIQKYKNLVVPVVFIGIGIFILVESGALSFLTLNLLK
;
A
#
# COMPACT_ATOMS: atom_id res chain seq x y z
N MET A 1 -18.54 -25.22 -19.57
CA MET A 1 -19.09 -23.86 -19.45
C MET A 1 -19.87 -23.62 -18.14
N GLU A 2 -21.00 -24.29 -17.86
CA GLU A 2 -21.71 -24.10 -16.58
C GLU A 2 -20.83 -24.40 -15.35
N SER A 3 -20.08 -25.52 -15.42
CA SER A 3 -19.10 -25.89 -14.40
C SER A 3 -17.97 -24.86 -14.24
N ALA A 4 -17.56 -24.19 -15.32
CA ALA A 4 -16.51 -23.18 -15.30
C ALA A 4 -16.98 -21.90 -14.59
N ILE A 5 -18.22 -21.48 -14.80
CA ILE A 5 -18.82 -20.32 -14.11
C ILE A 5 -18.88 -20.57 -12.60
N VAL A 6 -19.37 -21.74 -12.18
CA VAL A 6 -19.45 -22.11 -10.75
C VAL A 6 -18.05 -22.21 -10.15
N THR A 7 -17.11 -22.86 -10.84
CA THR A 7 -15.73 -23.00 -10.36
C THR A 7 -15.05 -21.64 -10.25
N ALA A 8 -15.24 -20.75 -11.23
CA ALA A 8 -14.75 -19.38 -11.19
C ALA A 8 -15.30 -18.63 -9.97
N PHE A 9 -16.62 -18.66 -9.77
CA PHE A 9 -17.24 -18.01 -8.62
C PHE A 9 -16.69 -18.54 -7.30
N VAL A 10 -16.68 -19.87 -7.12
CA VAL A 10 -16.17 -20.52 -5.91
C VAL A 10 -14.70 -20.21 -5.68
N ALA A 11 -13.87 -20.27 -6.73
CA ALA A 11 -12.45 -19.92 -6.63
C ALA A 11 -12.29 -18.47 -6.16
N PHE A 12 -12.92 -17.52 -6.84
CA PHE A 12 -12.81 -16.10 -6.48
C PHE A 12 -13.30 -15.82 -5.06
N VAL A 13 -14.46 -16.36 -4.67
CA VAL A 13 -15.01 -16.17 -3.32
C VAL A 13 -14.06 -16.75 -2.28
N SER A 14 -13.56 -17.97 -2.52
CA SER A 14 -12.67 -18.67 -1.59
C SER A 14 -11.35 -17.93 -1.38
N THR A 15 -10.82 -17.29 -2.42
CA THR A 15 -9.50 -16.65 -2.39
C THR A 15 -9.54 -15.16 -2.01
N ASN A 16 -10.71 -14.54 -1.91
CA ASN A 16 -10.81 -13.10 -1.60
C ASN A 16 -11.64 -12.82 -0.35
N ILE A 17 -12.03 -13.85 0.42
CA ILE A 17 -12.84 -13.66 1.63
C ILE A 17 -12.10 -12.85 2.71
N ASP A 18 -10.78 -13.00 2.77
CA ASP A 18 -9.86 -12.27 3.62
C ASP A 18 -9.68 -10.80 3.17
N ASP A 19 -9.71 -10.53 1.86
CA ASP A 19 -9.63 -9.17 1.29
C ASP A 19 -10.79 -8.28 1.74
N ILE A 20 -11.93 -8.85 2.18
CA ILE A 20 -13.03 -8.08 2.79
C ILE A 20 -12.53 -7.26 4.00
N PHE A 21 -11.63 -7.82 4.82
CA PHE A 21 -11.06 -7.08 5.96
C PHE A 21 -10.18 -5.92 5.49
N VAL A 22 -9.34 -6.15 4.49
CA VAL A 22 -8.49 -5.12 3.87
C VAL A 22 -9.35 -4.00 3.26
N LEU A 23 -10.41 -4.36 2.52
CA LEU A 23 -11.40 -3.43 1.99
C LEU A 23 -12.04 -2.60 3.11
N MET A 24 -12.49 -3.23 4.20
CA MET A 24 -13.09 -2.51 5.33
C MET A 24 -12.14 -1.46 5.92
N LEU A 25 -10.85 -1.78 6.02
CA LEU A 25 -9.84 -0.82 6.48
C LEU A 25 -9.66 0.34 5.51
N PHE A 26 -9.67 0.09 4.20
CA PHE A 26 -9.58 1.17 3.22
C PHE A 26 -10.83 2.06 3.24
N TYR A 27 -12.02 1.47 3.31
CA TYR A 27 -13.27 2.22 3.40
C TYR A 27 -13.37 3.02 4.71
N SER A 28 -12.76 2.55 5.80
CA SER A 28 -12.65 3.31 7.06
C SER A 28 -11.86 4.61 6.95
N GLN A 29 -10.91 4.67 6.01
CA GLN A 29 -10.06 5.84 5.80
C GLN A 29 -10.70 6.89 4.87
N ILE A 30 -11.92 6.65 4.38
CA ILE A 30 -12.68 7.60 3.57
C ILE A 30 -13.04 8.82 4.43
N GLY A 31 -12.85 10.01 3.85
CA GLY A 31 -13.11 11.29 4.51
C GLY A 31 -11.86 11.95 5.11
N GLY A 32 -10.70 11.32 5.00
CA GLY A 32 -9.38 11.94 5.26
C GLY A 32 -8.48 11.94 4.02
N GLN A 33 -7.77 10.83 3.81
CA GLN A 33 -6.71 10.69 2.78
C GLN A 33 -7.18 9.95 1.51
N LEU A 34 -8.32 9.24 1.55
CA LEU A 34 -8.80 8.37 0.46
C LEU A 34 -10.22 8.74 -0.02
N LYS A 35 -10.45 8.59 -1.32
CA LYS A 35 -11.78 8.67 -1.96
C LYS A 35 -12.22 7.27 -2.38
N LYS A 36 -13.53 7.02 -2.47
CA LYS A 36 -14.10 5.74 -2.94
C LYS A 36 -13.50 5.30 -4.28
N CYS A 37 -13.39 6.22 -5.25
CA CYS A 37 -12.82 5.92 -6.56
C CYS A 37 -11.37 5.44 -6.49
N HIS A 38 -10.58 5.86 -5.49
CA HIS A 38 -9.20 5.39 -5.34
C HIS A 38 -9.14 3.94 -4.87
N ILE A 39 -10.07 3.53 -4.01
CA ILE A 39 -10.16 2.15 -3.50
C ILE A 39 -10.57 1.23 -4.64
N ILE A 40 -11.66 1.58 -5.34
CA ILE A 40 -12.17 0.79 -6.47
C ILE A 40 -11.10 0.67 -7.57
N ALA A 41 -10.49 1.79 -7.98
CA ALA A 41 -9.44 1.76 -9.00
C ALA A 41 -8.21 0.96 -8.55
N GLY A 42 -7.81 1.05 -7.27
CA GLY A 42 -6.69 0.30 -6.72
C GLY A 42 -6.96 -1.21 -6.69
N GLN A 43 -8.18 -1.61 -6.33
CA GLN A 43 -8.63 -3.00 -6.32
C GLN A 43 -8.64 -3.60 -7.72
N TYR A 44 -9.23 -2.90 -8.70
CA TYR A 44 -9.16 -3.31 -10.09
C TYR A 44 -7.73 -3.42 -10.60
N LEU A 45 -6.86 -2.46 -10.28
CA LEU A 45 -5.45 -2.50 -10.67
C LEU A 45 -4.73 -3.70 -10.04
N GLY A 46 -4.91 -3.92 -8.74
CA GLY A 46 -4.24 -4.99 -7.99
C GLY A 46 -4.67 -6.38 -8.40
N ILE A 47 -5.97 -6.65 -8.45
CA ILE A 47 -6.49 -7.95 -8.91
C ILE A 47 -6.11 -8.18 -10.37
N THR A 48 -6.20 -7.18 -11.26
CA THR A 48 -5.80 -7.35 -12.67
C THR A 48 -4.33 -7.74 -12.80
N ILE A 49 -3.43 -7.17 -11.98
CA ILE A 49 -2.02 -7.58 -11.94
C ILE A 49 -1.91 -9.06 -11.54
N LEU A 50 -2.61 -9.50 -10.50
CA LEU A 50 -2.63 -10.91 -10.08
C LEU A 50 -3.16 -11.84 -11.18
N LEU A 51 -4.21 -11.43 -11.92
CA LEU A 51 -4.75 -12.21 -13.03
C LEU A 51 -3.77 -12.30 -14.19
N ILE A 52 -3.11 -11.20 -14.56
CA ILE A 52 -2.08 -11.21 -15.61
C ILE A 52 -0.95 -12.16 -15.21
N VAL A 53 -0.43 -12.06 -13.98
CA VAL A 53 0.62 -12.94 -13.48
C VAL A 53 0.17 -14.40 -13.50
N SER A 54 -1.07 -14.68 -13.11
CA SER A 54 -1.63 -16.04 -13.09
C SER A 54 -1.84 -16.61 -14.49
N VAL A 55 -2.29 -15.79 -15.46
CA VAL A 55 -2.42 -16.19 -16.86
C VAL A 55 -1.05 -16.47 -17.47
N LEU A 56 -0.05 -15.62 -17.21
CA LEU A 56 1.32 -15.90 -17.67
C LEU A 56 1.86 -17.18 -17.04
N GLY A 57 1.60 -17.38 -15.74
CA GLY A 57 1.96 -18.60 -15.02
C GLY A 57 1.33 -19.86 -15.61
N SER A 58 0.05 -19.80 -16.00
CA SER A 58 -0.66 -20.94 -16.59
C SER A 58 -0.16 -21.32 -17.99
N LEU A 59 0.52 -20.41 -18.69
CA LEU A 59 1.21 -20.69 -19.95
C LEU A 59 2.55 -21.42 -19.77
N GLY A 60 2.91 -21.81 -18.54
CA GLY A 60 4.14 -22.52 -18.23
C GLY A 60 5.34 -21.61 -17.94
N LEU A 61 5.11 -20.29 -17.83
CA LEU A 61 6.14 -19.37 -17.36
C LEU A 61 6.25 -19.48 -15.84
N ASN A 62 7.32 -20.06 -15.32
CA ASN A 62 7.58 -20.18 -13.87
C ASN A 62 7.98 -18.82 -13.27
N ILE A 63 7.06 -17.85 -13.30
CA ILE A 63 7.29 -16.44 -12.96
C ILE A 63 7.30 -16.22 -11.45
N VAL A 64 6.60 -17.06 -10.69
CA VAL A 64 6.45 -16.88 -9.24
C VAL A 64 6.71 -18.18 -8.49
N PRO A 65 7.95 -18.43 -8.07
CA PRO A 65 8.25 -19.49 -7.11
C PRO A 65 7.40 -19.30 -5.83
N PRO A 66 6.77 -20.36 -5.29
CA PRO A 66 5.90 -20.27 -4.11
C PRO A 66 6.56 -19.63 -2.88
N GLN A 67 7.89 -19.67 -2.82
CA GLN A 67 8.70 -19.13 -1.73
C GLN A 67 8.69 -17.59 -1.67
N TYR A 68 8.39 -16.91 -2.80
CA TYR A 68 8.45 -15.45 -2.89
C TYR A 68 7.08 -14.77 -2.69
N THR A 69 5.97 -15.51 -2.74
CA THR A 69 4.63 -14.96 -2.44
C THR A 69 4.56 -14.43 -1.01
N GLY A 70 5.23 -15.12 -0.08
CA GLY A 70 5.33 -14.72 1.32
C GLY A 70 6.02 -13.39 1.59
N LEU A 71 7.00 -13.02 0.76
CA LEU A 71 7.72 -11.76 0.91
C LEU A 71 6.82 -10.54 0.66
N LEU A 72 5.71 -10.72 -0.06
CA LEU A 72 4.73 -9.64 -0.26
C LEU A 72 4.03 -9.25 1.05
N GLY A 73 4.01 -10.13 2.07
CA GLY A 73 3.56 -9.79 3.43
C GLY A 73 4.33 -8.62 4.08
N MET A 74 5.52 -8.29 3.58
CA MET A 74 6.26 -7.09 4.00
C MET A 74 5.55 -5.79 3.63
N ILE A 75 4.76 -5.75 2.56
CA ILE A 75 4.03 -4.55 2.12
C ILE A 75 3.03 -4.09 3.19
N PRO A 76 2.08 -4.95 3.65
CA PRO A 76 1.19 -4.60 4.75
C PRO A 76 1.96 -4.18 6.01
N ILE A 77 3.04 -4.88 6.38
CA ILE A 77 3.85 -4.53 7.57
C ILE A 77 4.41 -3.12 7.46
N LEU A 78 5.03 -2.78 6.34
CA LEU A 78 5.62 -1.46 6.11
C LEU A 78 4.56 -0.35 6.18
N LEU A 79 3.38 -0.59 5.61
CA LEU A 79 2.27 0.36 5.68
C LEU A 79 1.73 0.53 7.10
N GLY A 80 1.60 -0.56 7.85
CA GLY A 80 1.16 -0.51 9.25
C GLY A 80 2.16 0.24 10.14
N ILE A 81 3.46 -0.01 10.00
CA ILE A 81 4.51 0.72 10.73
C ILE A 81 4.48 2.22 10.37
N LYS A 82 4.34 2.55 9.08
CA LYS A 82 4.27 3.94 8.62
C LYS A 82 3.08 4.68 9.22
N GLN A 83 1.91 4.04 9.25
CA GLN A 83 0.70 4.63 9.83
C GLN A 83 0.79 4.80 11.35
N TRP A 84 1.39 3.84 12.06
CA TRP A 84 1.62 3.94 13.50
C TRP A 84 2.50 5.14 13.87
N SER A 85 3.56 5.38 13.09
CA SER A 85 4.47 6.50 13.32
C SER A 85 3.79 7.86 13.13
N GLY A 86 2.97 8.01 12.08
CA GLY A 86 2.20 9.23 11.82
C GLY A 86 1.27 9.60 12.97
N TYR A 87 0.53 8.61 13.50
CA TYR A 87 -0.34 8.82 14.67
C TYR A 87 0.41 9.31 15.91
N ARG A 88 1.61 8.76 16.17
CA ARG A 88 2.43 9.16 17.32
C ARG A 88 2.95 10.59 17.19
N GLN A 89 3.25 11.05 15.98
CA GLN A 89 3.71 12.42 15.74
C GLN A 89 2.60 13.44 15.97
N GLU A 90 1.37 13.18 15.49
CA GLU A 90 0.22 14.05 15.75
C GLU A 90 -0.08 14.18 17.24
N LYS A 91 -0.05 13.06 17.99
CA LYS A 91 -0.24 13.07 19.44
C LYS A 91 0.86 13.84 20.17
N LYS A 92 2.12 13.74 19.73
CA LYS A 92 3.25 14.48 20.31
C LYS A 92 3.16 15.98 19.99
N ALA A 93 2.77 16.35 18.77
CA ALA A 93 2.56 17.73 18.37
C ALA A 93 1.42 18.38 19.18
N ALA A 94 0.29 17.69 19.34
CA ALA A 94 -0.83 18.15 20.15
C ALA A 94 -0.50 18.27 21.65
N ALA A 95 0.34 17.38 22.19
CA ALA A 95 0.80 17.45 23.57
C ALA A 95 1.77 18.62 23.80
N ASN A 96 2.58 18.97 22.80
CA ASN A 96 3.52 20.09 22.86
C ASN A 96 2.82 21.45 22.70
N SER A 97 1.82 21.56 21.83
CA SER A 97 1.01 22.79 21.71
C SER A 97 0.19 23.10 22.96
N THR A 98 -0.35 22.08 23.62
CA THR A 98 -1.06 22.23 24.91
C THR A 98 -0.13 22.67 26.06
N LYS A 99 1.16 22.31 26.00
CA LYS A 99 2.18 22.76 26.98
C LYS A 99 2.65 24.19 26.72
N GLY A 100 2.78 24.62 25.46
CA GLY A 100 3.13 26.00 25.10
C GLY A 100 2.08 27.02 25.52
N SER A 101 0.79 26.72 25.29
CA SER A 101 -0.32 27.63 25.66
C SER A 101 -0.48 27.80 27.18
N LYS A 102 -0.05 26.84 28.01
CA LYS A 102 -0.03 27.02 29.48
C LYS A 102 1.19 27.79 29.99
N ALA A 103 2.29 27.82 29.24
CA ALA A 103 3.49 28.57 29.62
C ALA A 103 3.35 30.07 29.31
N GLU A 104 2.58 30.44 28.29
CA GLU A 104 2.42 31.83 27.84
C GLU A 104 1.50 32.66 28.76
N VAL A 105 0.51 32.04 29.40
CA VAL A 105 -0.45 32.70 30.31
C VAL A 105 0.20 33.14 31.65
N GLN A 106 1.44 32.73 31.95
CA GLN A 106 2.13 33.09 33.20
C GLN A 106 3.20 34.19 33.06
N SER A 107 3.40 34.79 31.87
CA SER A 107 4.47 35.79 31.68
C SER A 107 4.02 37.24 31.48
N GLU A 108 2.71 37.52 31.38
CA GLU A 108 2.19 38.88 31.21
C GLU A 108 1.89 39.61 32.54
N THR A 109 2.91 39.79 33.38
CA THR A 109 2.91 40.93 34.33
C THR A 109 4.34 41.43 34.50
N GLY A 110 4.72 42.46 33.75
CA GLY A 110 6.02 43.12 33.88
C GLY A 110 6.37 44.04 32.72
N SER A 111 5.80 45.25 32.75
CA SER A 111 6.25 46.53 32.15
C SER A 111 7.56 46.57 31.30
N ASP A 112 7.40 46.89 30.00
CA ASP A 112 8.07 47.88 29.10
C ASP A 112 9.28 48.74 29.60
N PRO A 113 10.10 49.43 28.73
CA PRO A 113 10.16 49.47 27.24
C PRO A 113 11.58 49.64 26.58
N ILE A 114 11.63 49.67 25.22
CA ILE A 114 12.60 50.31 24.28
C ILE A 114 14.05 49.77 24.11
N ALA A 115 14.42 49.42 22.85
CA ALA A 115 15.61 49.87 22.08
C ALA A 115 15.69 49.06 20.76
N GLU A 116 15.36 49.66 19.60
CA GLU A 116 16.32 50.24 18.64
C GLU A 116 17.18 49.24 17.86
N HIS A 117 17.01 49.29 16.53
CA HIS A 117 18.06 49.45 15.52
C HIS A 117 19.23 48.44 15.53
N PHE A 118 19.39 47.67 14.45
CA PHE A 118 20.62 47.66 13.62
C PHE A 118 20.49 46.67 12.46
N MET A 119 20.43 47.21 11.24
CA MET A 119 20.80 46.50 10.01
C MET A 119 22.33 46.47 9.89
N PHE A 120 22.88 45.35 9.44
CA PHE A 120 24.19 45.32 8.78
C PHE A 120 24.10 44.43 7.55
N ASP A 121 24.18 45.08 6.40
CA ASP A 121 24.62 44.47 5.15
C ASP A 121 26.04 43.94 5.32
N ASN A 122 26.38 42.81 4.69
CA ASN A 122 27.67 42.76 4.01
C ASN A 122 27.68 41.79 2.83
N ALA A 123 28.16 42.32 1.72
CA ALA A 123 28.28 41.70 0.43
C ALA A 123 29.56 40.85 0.31
N ALA A 124 29.52 39.94 -0.66
CA ALA A 124 30.62 39.46 -1.51
C ALA A 124 31.90 38.91 -0.83
N ASN A 125 32.23 37.65 -1.15
CA ASN A 125 33.59 37.34 -1.54
C ASN A 125 33.64 36.28 -2.65
N GLU A 126 34.63 36.46 -3.50
CA GLU A 126 34.81 35.98 -4.86
C GLU A 126 35.47 34.59 -4.94
N THR A 127 35.11 33.93 -6.03
CA THR A 127 35.84 33.00 -6.92
C THR A 127 37.15 32.35 -6.46
N GLU A 128 37.22 31.03 -6.58
CA GLU A 128 38.45 30.34 -6.97
C GLU A 128 38.19 29.29 -8.06
N HIS A 129 39.05 29.34 -9.08
CA HIS A 129 38.97 28.69 -10.37
C HIS A 129 39.99 27.54 -10.38
N VAL A 130 39.54 26.28 -10.51
CA VAL A 130 40.43 25.13 -10.76
C VAL A 130 39.84 24.28 -11.87
N MET A 131 40.59 24.20 -12.98
CA MET A 131 40.41 23.27 -14.09
C MET A 131 41.00 21.91 -13.70
N ASP A 132 40.20 20.82 -13.74
CA ASP A 132 40.69 19.43 -13.83
C ASP A 132 40.15 18.84 -15.14
N ASP A 133 41.01 18.74 -16.14
CA ASP A 133 40.76 18.06 -17.41
C ASP A 133 40.81 16.53 -17.19
N ARG A 134 39.64 15.91 -17.08
CA ARG A 134 39.49 14.45 -17.23
C ARG A 134 38.28 14.14 -18.11
N PRO A 135 38.42 13.32 -19.17
CA PRO A 135 37.26 12.89 -19.94
C PRO A 135 36.49 11.86 -19.09
N GLU A 136 35.40 12.30 -18.47
CA GLU A 136 34.42 11.39 -17.90
C GLU A 136 33.78 10.59 -19.04
N ILE A 137 34.08 9.29 -19.05
CA ILE A 137 33.45 8.31 -19.92
C ILE A 137 31.96 8.27 -19.55
N GLU A 138 31.12 8.78 -20.44
CA GLU A 138 29.67 8.65 -20.39
C GLU A 138 29.26 7.17 -20.46
N ALA A 139 29.24 6.49 -19.31
CA ALA A 139 28.49 5.25 -19.16
C ALA A 139 27.01 5.60 -19.02
N GLN A 140 26.32 5.68 -20.15
CA GLN A 140 24.86 5.79 -20.19
C GLN A 140 24.21 4.59 -19.48
N VAL A 141 23.77 4.80 -18.24
CA VAL A 141 22.86 3.89 -17.53
C VAL A 141 21.42 4.14 -18.03
N PRO A 142 20.80 3.24 -18.81
CA PRO A 142 19.51 3.55 -19.42
C PRO A 142 18.33 3.30 -18.46
N LYS A 143 17.37 4.25 -18.48
CA LYS A 143 15.90 4.02 -18.43
C LYS A 143 15.17 3.63 -17.12
N LYS A 144 15.76 3.54 -15.92
CA LYS A 144 14.94 3.30 -14.68
C LYS A 144 14.13 4.51 -14.18
N THR A 145 14.46 5.72 -14.61
CA THR A 145 13.89 6.97 -14.05
C THR A 145 12.63 7.48 -14.78
N LYS A 146 12.55 7.30 -16.12
CA LYS A 146 11.42 7.82 -16.92
C LYS A 146 10.12 7.04 -16.67
N ILE A 147 10.21 5.73 -16.41
CA ILE A 147 9.05 4.88 -16.11
C ILE A 147 8.44 5.29 -14.75
N LYS A 148 9.28 5.53 -13.73
CA LYS A 148 8.82 6.07 -12.43
C LYS A 148 8.17 7.44 -12.58
N ALA A 149 8.75 8.34 -13.38
CA ALA A 149 8.23 9.70 -13.60
C ALA A 149 6.92 9.73 -14.42
N ALA A 150 6.75 8.80 -15.38
CA ALA A 150 5.53 8.66 -16.16
C ALA A 150 4.42 7.98 -15.33
N LEU A 151 4.76 6.92 -14.58
CA LEU A 151 3.84 6.26 -13.64
C LEU A 151 3.40 7.20 -12.51
N SER A 152 4.30 8.04 -11.99
CA SER A 152 3.96 9.00 -10.92
C SER A 152 3.08 10.15 -11.41
N LYS A 153 3.08 10.45 -12.72
CA LYS A 153 2.15 11.43 -13.32
C LYS A 153 0.77 10.86 -13.61
N LEU A 154 0.67 9.55 -13.84
CA LEU A 154 -0.57 8.89 -14.28
C LEU A 154 -1.32 8.17 -13.15
N ILE A 155 -0.67 7.85 -12.02
CA ILE A 155 -1.28 7.02 -10.97
C ILE A 155 -1.25 7.75 -9.63
N ASN A 156 -2.44 7.96 -9.06
CA ASN A 156 -2.61 8.55 -7.74
C ASN A 156 -1.93 7.65 -6.69
N PRO A 157 -1.08 8.19 -5.78
CA PRO A 157 -0.42 7.41 -4.74
C PRO A 157 -1.41 6.61 -3.86
N ALA A 158 -2.64 7.11 -3.69
CA ALA A 158 -3.72 6.39 -3.03
C ALA A 158 -4.09 5.09 -3.76
N VAL A 159 -4.28 5.16 -5.09
CA VAL A 159 -4.60 4.01 -5.94
C VAL A 159 -3.46 3.00 -5.91
N LEU A 160 -2.22 3.48 -5.96
CA LEU A 160 -1.04 2.63 -5.90
C LEU A 160 -0.91 1.91 -4.56
N ASN A 161 -1.16 2.60 -3.44
CA ASN A 161 -1.13 1.96 -2.11
C ASN A 161 -2.20 0.89 -1.99
N VAL A 162 -3.43 1.16 -2.42
CA VAL A 162 -4.52 0.18 -2.41
C VAL A 162 -4.13 -1.02 -3.26
N SER A 163 -3.71 -0.78 -4.51
CA SER A 163 -3.30 -1.84 -5.43
C SER A 163 -2.15 -2.68 -4.89
N LEU A 164 -1.14 -2.06 -4.28
CA LEU A 164 0.02 -2.75 -3.73
C LEU A 164 -0.39 -3.67 -2.57
N VAL A 165 -1.31 -3.21 -1.71
CA VAL A 165 -1.86 -4.05 -0.64
C VAL A 165 -2.73 -5.17 -1.20
N THR A 166 -3.59 -4.88 -2.19
CA THR A 166 -4.41 -5.90 -2.86
C THR A 166 -3.55 -6.99 -3.48
N VAL A 167 -2.47 -6.62 -4.20
CA VAL A 167 -1.51 -7.58 -4.76
C VAL A 167 -0.82 -8.37 -3.66
N ALA A 168 -0.44 -7.70 -2.57
CA ALA A 168 0.24 -8.37 -1.47
C ALA A 168 -0.65 -9.36 -0.72
N ASN A 169 -1.92 -8.99 -0.50
CA ASN A 169 -2.90 -9.82 0.15
C ASN A 169 -3.28 -11.01 -0.72
N GLY A 170 -3.60 -10.78 -2.01
CA GLY A 170 -3.98 -11.85 -2.94
C GLY A 170 -2.80 -12.55 -3.63
N ALA A 171 -1.58 -12.45 -3.10
CA ALA A 171 -0.40 -13.03 -3.72
C ALA A 171 -0.42 -14.57 -3.73
N ASP A 172 -0.96 -15.15 -2.66
CA ASP A 172 -1.21 -16.57 -2.51
C ASP A 172 -2.33 -17.09 -3.42
N ASN A 173 -3.26 -16.22 -3.85
CA ASN A 173 -4.31 -16.56 -4.82
C ASN A 173 -3.76 -17.11 -6.14
N ILE A 174 -2.53 -16.72 -6.50
CA ILE A 174 -1.82 -17.25 -7.67
C ILE A 174 -1.72 -18.78 -7.62
N GLY A 175 -1.55 -19.37 -6.43
CA GLY A 175 -1.48 -20.82 -6.22
C GLY A 175 -2.78 -21.55 -6.56
N ILE A 176 -3.92 -20.85 -6.53
CA ILE A 176 -5.23 -21.40 -6.92
C ILE A 176 -5.55 -21.04 -8.38
N TYR A 177 -5.25 -19.81 -8.80
CA TYR A 177 -5.56 -19.31 -10.13
C TYR A 177 -4.73 -19.98 -11.24
N ILE A 178 -3.43 -20.21 -11.03
CA ILE A 178 -2.59 -20.86 -12.05
C ILE A 178 -3.13 -22.27 -12.39
N PRO A 179 -3.28 -23.20 -11.41
CA PRO A 179 -3.82 -24.52 -11.73
C PRO A 179 -5.22 -24.48 -12.32
N LEU A 180 -6.07 -23.55 -11.86
CA LEU A 180 -7.39 -23.35 -12.45
C LEU A 180 -7.28 -22.99 -13.94
N PHE A 181 -6.50 -21.97 -14.27
CA PHE A 181 -6.36 -21.45 -15.63
C PHE A 181 -5.70 -22.45 -16.59
N THR A 182 -4.84 -23.35 -16.10
CA THR A 182 -4.27 -24.44 -16.94
C THR A 182 -5.31 -25.46 -17.41
N ARG A 183 -6.45 -25.56 -16.72
CA ARG A 183 -7.52 -26.53 -17.02
C ARG A 183 -8.63 -25.95 -17.89
N LEU A 184 -8.64 -24.65 -18.14
CA LEU A 184 -9.69 -23.96 -18.88
C LEU A 184 -9.33 -23.85 -20.36
N SER A 185 -10.34 -23.95 -21.23
CA SER A 185 -10.21 -23.50 -22.62
C SER A 185 -10.03 -21.98 -22.69
N THR A 186 -9.54 -21.44 -23.80
CA THR A 186 -9.36 -19.99 -23.98
C THR A 186 -10.66 -19.21 -23.76
N VAL A 187 -11.79 -19.75 -24.23
CA VAL A 187 -13.10 -19.10 -24.05
C VAL A 187 -13.52 -19.11 -22.59
N GLU A 188 -13.35 -20.24 -21.88
CA GLU A 188 -13.67 -20.34 -20.46
C GLU A 188 -12.75 -19.48 -19.59
N LEU A 189 -11.48 -19.32 -19.97
CA LEU A 189 -10.55 -18.40 -19.32
C LEU A 189 -11.01 -16.95 -19.46
N ILE A 190 -11.39 -16.51 -20.67
CA ILE A 190 -11.91 -15.15 -20.90
C ILE A 190 -13.17 -14.92 -20.06
N ILE A 191 -14.10 -15.87 -20.07
CA ILE A 191 -15.32 -15.80 -19.25
C ILE A 191 -14.96 -15.70 -17.76
N THR A 192 -14.00 -16.51 -17.28
CA THR A 192 -13.54 -16.50 -15.89
C THR A 192 -12.95 -15.15 -15.51
N ILE A 193 -12.11 -14.56 -16.36
CA ILE A 193 -11.53 -13.22 -16.13
C ILE A 193 -12.64 -12.17 -16.06
N ILE A 194 -13.62 -12.21 -16.96
CA ILE A 194 -14.77 -11.29 -16.93
C ILE A 194 -15.55 -11.45 -15.63
N ILE A 195 -15.83 -12.68 -15.20
CA ILE A 195 -16.50 -12.95 -13.92
C ILE A 195 -15.70 -12.36 -12.75
N PHE A 196 -14.40 -12.58 -12.70
CA PHE A 196 -13.55 -12.04 -11.63
C PHE A 196 -13.60 -10.51 -11.61
N LEU A 197 -13.49 -9.85 -12.78
CA LEU A 197 -13.58 -8.40 -12.89
C LEU A 197 -14.95 -7.85 -12.45
N LEU A 198 -16.04 -8.58 -12.70
CA LEU A 198 -17.38 -8.23 -12.19
C LEU A 198 -17.49 -8.45 -10.68
N LEU A 199 -16.92 -9.53 -10.15
CA LEU A 199 -16.94 -9.83 -8.72
C LEU A 199 -16.12 -8.83 -7.90
N ILE A 200 -15.10 -8.18 -8.46
CA ILE A 200 -14.40 -7.06 -7.80
C ILE A 200 -15.40 -5.96 -7.40
N ALA A 201 -16.35 -5.61 -8.28
CA ALA A 201 -17.37 -4.60 -7.97
C ALA A 201 -18.28 -5.06 -6.83
N VAL A 202 -18.66 -6.34 -6.83
CA VAL A 202 -19.46 -6.95 -5.75
C VAL A 202 -18.68 -6.91 -4.44
N TRP A 203 -17.39 -7.22 -4.45
CA TRP A 203 -16.53 -7.18 -3.26
C TRP A 203 -16.37 -5.76 -2.72
N CYS A 204 -16.12 -4.78 -3.60
CA CYS A 204 -16.05 -3.37 -3.21
C CYS A 204 -17.37 -2.92 -2.56
N PHE A 205 -18.51 -3.32 -3.13
CA PHE A 205 -19.82 -3.03 -2.55
C PHE A 205 -20.01 -3.69 -1.19
N ILE A 206 -19.69 -4.98 -1.05
CA ILE A 206 -19.79 -5.70 0.23
C ILE A 206 -18.89 -5.06 1.29
N GLY A 207 -17.63 -4.76 0.95
CA GLY A 207 -16.69 -4.12 1.87
C GLY A 207 -17.17 -2.74 2.32
N GLU A 208 -17.76 -1.95 1.42
CA GLU A 208 -18.39 -0.67 1.76
C GLU A 208 -19.57 -0.86 2.72
N GLN A 209 -20.46 -1.80 2.42
CA GLN A 209 -21.65 -2.06 3.21
C GLN A 209 -21.31 -2.55 4.62
N LEU A 210 -20.34 -3.47 4.74
CA LEU A 210 -19.86 -3.97 6.03
C LEU A 210 -19.22 -2.86 6.86
N THR A 211 -18.42 -1.99 6.23
CA THR A 211 -17.80 -0.85 6.92
C THR A 211 -18.84 0.14 7.46
N ASN A 212 -19.94 0.32 6.73
CA ASN A 212 -21.00 1.25 7.10
C ASN A 212 -22.03 0.66 8.09
N PHE A 213 -21.88 -0.60 8.48
CA PHE A 213 -22.76 -1.22 9.46
C PHE A 213 -22.62 -0.54 10.83
N PRO A 214 -23.70 -0.12 11.51
CA PRO A 214 -23.63 0.79 12.67
C PRO A 214 -22.62 0.38 13.77
N GLY A 215 -22.62 -0.89 14.19
CA GLY A 215 -21.69 -1.37 15.22
C GLY A 215 -20.23 -1.44 14.78
N ILE A 216 -20.00 -1.70 13.48
CA ILE A 216 -18.64 -1.79 12.89
C ILE A 216 -18.10 -0.38 12.66
N LYS A 217 -18.90 0.50 12.06
CA LYS A 217 -18.53 1.87 11.71
C LYS A 217 -18.04 2.64 12.92
N ASP A 218 -18.80 2.63 14.02
CA ASP A 218 -18.47 3.41 15.22
C ASP A 218 -17.19 2.89 15.88
N THR A 219 -17.04 1.56 15.97
CA THR A 219 -15.85 0.91 16.52
C THR A 219 -14.61 1.22 15.68
N ILE A 220 -14.71 0.99 14.38
CA ILE A 220 -13.60 1.20 13.45
C ILE A 220 -13.23 2.69 13.43
N GLN A 221 -14.18 3.62 13.35
CA GLN A 221 -13.87 5.06 13.32
C GLN A 221 -13.23 5.55 14.63
N LYS A 222 -13.70 5.05 15.78
CA LYS A 222 -13.15 5.39 17.09
C LYS A 222 -11.71 4.91 17.28
N TYR A 223 -11.39 3.71 16.79
CA TYR A 223 -10.09 3.07 16.99
C TYR A 223 -9.22 3.04 15.72
N LYS A 224 -9.59 3.70 14.62
CA LYS A 224 -8.91 3.59 13.31
C LYS A 224 -7.40 3.79 13.38
N ASN A 225 -6.94 4.75 14.18
CA ASN A 225 -5.52 5.08 14.31
C ASN A 225 -4.69 3.97 14.99
N LEU A 226 -5.36 3.03 15.67
CA LEU A 226 -4.76 1.84 16.28
C LEU A 226 -5.07 0.58 15.46
N VAL A 227 -6.34 0.39 15.08
CA VAL A 227 -6.83 -0.80 14.36
C VAL A 227 -6.15 -0.94 13.02
N VAL A 228 -6.07 0.13 12.22
CA VAL A 228 -5.51 0.04 10.87
C VAL A 228 -4.04 -0.42 10.89
N PRO A 229 -3.12 0.20 11.66
CA PRO A 229 -1.75 -0.29 11.76
C PRO A 229 -1.64 -1.74 12.24
N VAL A 230 -2.39 -2.11 13.29
CA VAL A 230 -2.31 -3.43 13.91
C VAL A 230 -2.78 -4.51 12.94
N VAL A 231 -3.86 -4.27 12.22
CA VAL A 231 -4.39 -5.24 11.25
C VAL A 231 -3.45 -5.37 10.06
N PHE A 232 -2.89 -4.29 9.51
CA PHE A 232 -1.91 -4.41 8.43
C PHE A 232 -0.64 -5.16 8.84
N ILE A 233 -0.14 -4.92 10.06
CA ILE A 233 1.00 -5.67 10.60
C ILE A 233 0.61 -7.14 10.80
N GLY A 234 -0.56 -7.41 11.38
CA GLY A 234 -1.07 -8.76 11.62
C GLY A 234 -1.23 -9.56 10.33
N ILE A 235 -1.87 -8.98 9.31
CA ILE A 235 -2.05 -9.61 7.99
C ILE A 235 -0.68 -9.90 7.36
N GLY A 236 0.24 -8.94 7.38
CA GLY A 236 1.54 -9.16 6.76
C GLY A 236 2.40 -10.21 7.48
N ILE A 237 2.34 -10.26 8.82
CA ILE A 237 2.98 -11.34 9.60
C ILE A 237 2.34 -12.69 9.28
N PHE A 238 1.01 -12.75 9.22
CA PHE A 238 0.28 -13.97 8.88
C PHE A 238 0.72 -14.53 7.52
N ILE A 239 0.78 -13.67 6.49
CA ILE A 239 1.26 -14.05 5.14
C ILE A 239 2.69 -14.59 5.19
N LEU A 240 3.60 -13.96 5.94
CA LEU A 240 5.01 -14.39 6.08
C LEU A 240 5.16 -15.76 6.75
N VAL A 241 4.31 -16.06 7.73
CA VAL A 241 4.32 -17.35 8.45
C VAL A 241 3.75 -18.45 7.57
N GLU A 242 2.56 -18.23 6.99
CA GLU A 242 1.82 -19.23 6.22
C GLU A 242 2.58 -19.66 4.95
N SER A 243 3.20 -18.71 4.27
CA SER A 243 3.98 -18.95 3.05
C SER A 243 5.29 -19.72 3.26
N GLY A 244 5.68 -19.99 4.51
CA GLY A 244 6.98 -20.59 4.83
C GLY A 244 8.18 -19.69 4.51
N ALA A 245 7.95 -18.40 4.23
CA ALA A 245 9.01 -17.45 3.92
C ALA A 245 10.02 -17.30 5.06
N LEU A 246 9.58 -17.42 6.32
CA LEU A 246 10.47 -17.42 7.48
C LEU A 246 11.43 -18.60 7.49
N SER A 247 10.96 -19.79 7.12
CA SER A 247 11.78 -21.00 7.00
C SER A 247 12.80 -20.88 5.87
N PHE A 248 12.41 -20.29 4.73
CA PHE A 248 13.32 -19.99 3.62
C PHE A 248 14.40 -18.97 4.02
N LEU A 249 14.02 -17.88 4.68
CA LEU A 249 14.95 -16.83 5.10
C LEU A 249 15.96 -17.36 6.13
N THR A 250 15.51 -18.14 7.11
CA THR A 250 16.38 -18.74 8.13
C THR A 250 17.35 -19.77 7.54
N LEU A 251 16.89 -20.64 6.65
CA LEU A 251 17.76 -21.62 5.95
C LEU A 251 18.83 -20.95 5.07
N ASN A 252 18.50 -19.82 4.45
CA ASN A 252 19.41 -19.12 3.54
C ASN A 252 20.36 -18.15 4.26
N LEU A 253 20.04 -17.72 5.48
CA LEU A 253 20.91 -16.91 6.34
C LEU A 253 21.87 -17.75 7.20
N LEU A 254 21.61 -19.05 7.36
CA LEU A 254 22.48 -20.01 8.07
C LEU A 254 23.42 -20.80 7.13
N LYS A 255 23.42 -20.49 5.83
CA LYS A 255 24.39 -20.97 4.85
C LYS A 255 25.41 -19.89 4.53
#